data_AF-A0A7C7A6X4-F1
#
_entry.id   AF-A0A7C7A6X4-F1
#
_cell.length_a   1.000
_cell.length_b   1.000
_cell.length_c   1.000
_cell.angle_alpha   90.00
_cell.angle_beta   90.00
_cell.angle_gamma   90.00
#
_symmetry.space_group_name_H-M   'P 1'
#
loop_
_entity.id
_entity.type
_entity.pdbx_description
1 polymer ?
#
loop_
_entity_poly.entity_id
_entity_poly.type
_entity_poly.pdbx_seq_one_letter_code
_entity_poly.pdbx_strand_id
1 'polypeptide(L)'
;MIRNIIFFCFSLIPGAAQMSMGLFRRGIQLMVTTIGAFTLLLSFNLEQLIPVICMPLWFFSFFDGYNIKKQIDLGKNVEDQEVYNYDLLLKNKKFLGIAFLALGLLGFVNAIPNSILIYVFGDNYQRIYWTLRRSIVPLLLIVLGICLLFKSRKIETKS
;
A
#
# COMPACT_ATOMS: atom_id res chain seq x y z
N MET A 1 25.22 1.78 -22.67
CA MET A 1 24.12 0.81 -22.81
C MET A 1 23.91 -0.02 -21.53
N ILE A 2 24.94 -0.73 -21.06
CA ILE A 2 24.87 -1.63 -19.89
C ILE A 2 24.34 -0.94 -18.61
N ARG A 3 24.82 0.27 -18.28
CA ARG A 3 24.35 1.03 -17.11
C ARG A 3 22.84 1.30 -17.10
N ASN A 4 22.25 1.51 -18.27
CA ASN A 4 20.81 1.76 -18.38
C ASN A 4 20.00 0.47 -18.19
N ILE A 5 20.53 -0.67 -18.63
CA ILE A 5 19.91 -1.97 -18.41
C ILE A 5 19.95 -2.34 -16.92
N ILE A 6 21.11 -2.17 -16.27
CA ILE A 6 21.24 -2.41 -14.82
C ILE A 6 20.26 -1.53 -14.04
N PHE A 7 20.19 -0.24 -14.38
CA PHE A 7 19.24 0.67 -13.75
C PHE A 7 17.78 0.22 -13.95
N PHE A 8 17.42 -0.20 -15.16
CA PHE A 8 16.08 -0.74 -15.43
C PHE A 8 15.80 -1.97 -14.55
N CYS A 9 16.73 -2.92 -14.46
CA CYS A 9 16.57 -4.08 -13.58
C CYS A 9 16.38 -3.67 -12.11
N PHE A 10 17.15 -2.69 -11.62
CA PHE A 10 16.95 -2.16 -10.26
C PHE A 10 15.62 -1.43 -10.11
N SER A 11 15.12 -0.74 -11.13
CA SER A 11 13.82 -0.06 -11.05
C SER A 11 12.62 -1.01 -10.94
N LEU A 12 12.78 -2.27 -11.33
CA LEU A 12 11.74 -3.30 -11.14
C LEU A 12 11.61 -3.74 -9.68
N ILE A 13 12.60 -3.47 -8.84
CA ILE A 13 12.57 -3.75 -7.40
C ILE A 13 12.27 -2.43 -6.67
N PRO A 14 11.13 -2.31 -5.97
CA PRO A 14 10.80 -1.08 -5.24
C PRO A 14 11.94 -0.60 -4.34
N GLY A 15 12.34 0.65 -4.53
CA GLY A 15 13.39 1.31 -3.76
C GLY A 15 14.83 1.04 -4.23
N ALA A 16 15.09 -0.01 -5.00
CA ALA A 16 16.46 -0.37 -5.38
C ALA A 16 17.06 0.61 -6.40
N ALA A 17 16.27 1.17 -7.32
CA ALA A 17 16.73 2.23 -8.22
C ALA A 17 17.23 3.46 -7.44
N GLN A 18 16.48 3.91 -6.43
CA GLN A 18 16.84 5.04 -5.57
C GLN A 18 18.17 4.77 -4.82
N MET A 19 18.31 3.58 -4.23
CA MET A 19 19.56 3.17 -3.56
C MET A 19 20.75 3.13 -4.53
N SER A 20 20.55 2.68 -5.77
CA SER A 20 21.61 2.64 -6.78
C SER A 20 22.15 4.02 -7.17
N MET A 21 21.39 5.08 -6.88
CA MET A 21 21.79 6.48 -7.08
C MET A 21 22.30 7.15 -5.79
N GLY A 22 22.46 6.39 -4.69
CA GLY A 22 22.93 6.89 -3.39
C GLY A 22 21.83 7.45 -2.47
N LEU A 23 20.55 7.38 -2.88
CA LEU A 23 19.41 7.85 -2.08
C LEU A 23 18.87 6.71 -1.20
N PHE A 24 19.61 6.39 -0.13
CA PHE A 24 19.32 5.25 0.72
C PHE A 24 18.05 5.42 1.55
N ARG A 25 17.83 6.56 2.20
CA ARG A 25 16.64 6.79 3.03
C ARG A 25 15.38 6.67 2.20
N ARG A 26 15.39 7.31 1.02
CA ARG A 26 14.28 7.23 0.07
C ARG A 26 14.02 5.80 -0.41
N GLY A 27 15.08 5.09 -0.80
CA GLY A 27 14.99 3.73 -1.30
C GLY A 27 14.48 2.75 -0.24
N ILE A 28 15.00 2.81 0.99
CA ILE A 28 14.58 1.94 2.10
C ILE A 28 13.11 2.17 2.40
N GLN A 29 12.65 3.42 2.47
CA GLN A 29 11.25 3.72 2.72
C GLN A 29 10.31 3.11 1.66
N LEU A 30 10.64 3.24 0.38
CA LEU A 30 9.85 2.66 -0.71
C LEU A 30 9.85 1.13 -0.69
N MET A 31 11.01 0.54 -0.40
CA MET A 31 11.17 -0.91 -0.30
C MET A 31 10.35 -1.48 0.87
N VAL A 32 10.56 -0.95 2.09
CA VAL A 32 9.87 -1.38 3.30
C VAL A 32 8.37 -1.18 3.17
N THR A 33 7.93 -0.08 2.57
CA THR A 33 6.50 0.18 2.43
C THR A 33 5.85 -0.73 1.40
N THR A 34 6.48 -0.94 0.24
CA THR A 34 5.89 -1.78 -0.81
C THR A 34 5.94 -3.26 -0.45
N ILE A 35 7.12 -3.76 -0.06
CA ILE A 35 7.32 -5.18 0.30
C ILE A 35 6.66 -5.46 1.64
N GLY A 36 6.80 -4.58 2.63
CA GLY A 36 6.15 -4.75 3.93
C GLY A 36 4.62 -4.76 3.82
N ALA A 37 4.03 -3.89 2.99
CA ALA A 37 2.59 -3.97 2.71
C ALA A 37 2.22 -5.31 2.06
N PHE A 38 2.99 -5.77 1.09
CA PHE A 38 2.76 -7.06 0.43
C PHE A 38 2.80 -8.22 1.44
N THR A 39 3.84 -8.29 2.27
CA THR A 39 3.99 -9.32 3.31
C THR A 39 2.85 -9.28 4.31
N LEU A 40 2.50 -8.10 4.84
CA LEU A 40 1.41 -7.96 5.81
C LEU A 40 0.06 -8.39 5.22
N LEU A 41 -0.25 -7.98 4.00
CA LEU A 41 -1.50 -8.35 3.34
C LEU A 41 -1.60 -9.87 3.12
N LEU A 42 -0.49 -10.54 2.76
CA LEU A 42 -0.45 -11.99 2.68
C LEU A 42 -0.65 -12.64 4.04
N SER A 43 0.04 -12.18 5.09
CA SER A 43 -0.09 -12.74 6.44
C SER A 43 -1.50 -12.63 7.01
N PHE A 44 -2.27 -11.61 6.61
CA PHE A 44 -3.67 -11.44 7.01
C PHE A 44 -4.70 -12.05 6.04
N ASN A 45 -4.26 -12.80 5.01
CA ASN A 45 -5.13 -13.37 3.97
C ASN A 45 -5.99 -12.30 3.26
N LEU A 46 -5.40 -11.10 3.05
CA LEU A 46 -6.01 -9.94 2.41
C LEU A 46 -5.49 -9.75 0.98
N GLU A 47 -5.32 -10.84 0.22
CA GLU A 47 -4.66 -10.79 -1.09
C GLU A 47 -5.41 -9.92 -2.10
N GLN A 48 -6.72 -9.77 -1.92
CA GLN A 48 -7.58 -8.91 -2.74
C GLN A 48 -7.20 -7.43 -2.68
N LEU A 49 -6.50 -6.99 -1.63
CA LEU A 49 -6.01 -5.61 -1.48
C LEU A 49 -4.64 -5.38 -2.12
N ILE A 50 -3.88 -6.43 -2.43
CA ILE A 50 -2.56 -6.34 -3.07
C ILE A 50 -2.59 -5.52 -4.37
N PRO A 51 -3.49 -5.77 -5.35
CA PRO A 51 -3.51 -4.98 -6.58
C PRO A 51 -3.93 -3.53 -6.37
N VAL A 52 -4.62 -3.20 -5.28
CA VAL A 52 -5.08 -1.83 -4.98
C VAL A 52 -4.02 -1.04 -4.20
N ILE A 53 -3.18 -1.71 -3.42
CA ILE A 53 -2.18 -1.07 -2.55
C ILE A 53 -0.77 -1.25 -3.11
N CYS A 54 -0.31 -2.48 -3.30
CA CYS A 54 1.08 -2.78 -3.66
C CYS A 54 1.41 -2.42 -5.10
N MET A 55 0.49 -2.63 -6.05
CA MET A 55 0.74 -2.31 -7.46
C MET A 55 0.96 -0.79 -7.68
N PRO A 56 0.09 0.11 -7.17
CA PRO A 56 0.36 1.55 -7.23
C PRO A 56 1.67 1.96 -6.56
N LEU A 57 2.01 1.38 -5.40
CA LEU A 57 3.28 1.65 -4.71
C LEU A 57 4.50 1.21 -5.54
N TRP A 58 4.41 0.04 -6.19
CA TRP A 58 5.45 -0.47 -7.08
C TRP A 58 5.66 0.45 -8.29
N PHE A 59 4.59 0.82 -9.00
CA PHE A 59 4.66 1.75 -10.12
C PHE A 59 5.16 3.13 -9.68
N PHE A 60 4.71 3.62 -8.54
CA PHE A 60 5.21 4.86 -7.97
C PHE A 60 6.72 4.80 -7.77
N SER A 61 7.23 3.74 -7.13
CA SER A 61 8.68 3.57 -6.91
C SER A 61 9.47 3.47 -8.22
N PHE A 62 8.92 2.77 -9.22
CA PHE A 62 9.51 2.66 -10.55
C PHE A 62 9.66 4.04 -11.21
N PHE A 63 8.55 4.79 -11.33
CA PHE A 63 8.56 6.11 -11.98
C PHE A 63 9.34 7.13 -11.18
N ASP A 64 9.33 7.04 -9.85
CA ASP A 64 10.14 7.88 -8.98
C ASP A 64 11.64 7.73 -9.26
N GLY A 65 12.12 6.49 -9.41
CA GLY A 65 13.51 6.21 -9.76
C GLY A 65 13.90 6.87 -11.08
N TYR A 66 13.06 6.73 -12.12
CA TYR A 66 13.28 7.36 -13.42
C TYR A 66 13.26 8.89 -13.36
N ASN A 67 12.36 9.47 -12.56
CA ASN A 67 12.29 10.91 -12.38
C ASN A 67 13.55 11.47 -11.71
N ILE A 68 14.04 10.81 -10.66
CA ILE A 68 15.28 11.18 -9.97
C ILE A 68 16.48 11.06 -10.92
N LYS A 69 16.58 9.93 -11.64
CA LYS A 69 17.66 9.72 -12.61
C LYS A 69 17.71 10.85 -13.63
N LYS A 70 16.55 11.24 -14.17
CA LYS A 70 16.43 12.39 -15.09
C LYS A 70 16.93 13.69 -14.44
N GLN A 71 16.62 13.93 -13.17
CA GLN A 71 17.09 15.13 -12.47
C GLN A 71 18.61 15.14 -12.27
N ILE A 72 19.20 13.99 -11.90
CA ILE A 72 20.65 13.83 -11.75
C ILE A 72 21.35 14.00 -13.10
N ASP A 73 20.80 13.41 -14.18
CA ASP A 73 21.33 13.55 -15.54
C ASP A 73 21.27 15.02 -16.03
N LEU A 74 20.34 15.83 -15.51
CA LEU A 74 20.25 17.28 -15.75
C LEU A 74 21.20 18.10 -14.87
N GLY A 75 22.05 17.47 -14.04
CA GLY A 75 22.98 18.14 -13.14
C GLY A 75 22.35 18.69 -11.86
N LYS A 76 21.11 18.31 -11.54
CA LYS A 76 20.48 18.73 -10.27
C LYS A 76 21.02 17.88 -9.12
N ASN A 77 21.32 18.55 -8.01
CA ASN A 77 21.61 17.86 -6.76
C ASN A 77 20.29 17.41 -6.13
N VAL A 78 20.15 16.11 -5.88
CA VAL A 78 18.99 15.51 -5.22
C VAL A 78 19.44 15.01 -3.85
N GLU A 79 18.89 15.59 -2.79
CA GLU A 79 19.21 15.18 -1.42
C GLU A 79 18.53 13.85 -1.04
N ASP A 80 19.19 13.07 -0.18
CA ASP A 80 18.62 11.84 0.37
C ASP A 80 17.62 12.16 1.49
N GLN A 81 16.36 12.26 1.09
CA GLN A 81 15.23 12.49 1.98
C GLN A 81 14.14 11.43 1.76
N GLU A 82 13.35 11.20 2.80
CA GLU A 82 12.16 10.36 2.73
C GLU A 82 11.13 10.95 1.74
N VAL A 83 10.43 10.08 1.02
CA VAL A 83 9.31 10.40 0.13
C VAL A 83 8.14 11.01 0.89
N TYR A 84 7.86 10.52 2.10
CA TYR A 84 6.77 11.01 2.95
C TYR A 84 7.13 10.94 4.42
N ASN A 85 6.65 11.91 5.19
CA ASN A 85 6.85 11.95 6.64
C ASN A 85 5.88 11.01 7.35
N TYR A 86 6.41 10.07 8.12
CA TYR A 86 5.61 9.19 8.98
C TYR A 86 4.86 9.94 10.09
N ASP A 87 5.31 11.15 10.43
CA ASP A 87 4.71 11.97 11.48
C ASP A 87 3.21 12.16 11.31
N LEU A 88 2.71 12.31 10.07
CA LEU A 88 1.28 12.49 9.84
C LEU A 88 0.46 11.21 10.16
N LEU A 89 1.02 10.03 9.90
CA LEU A 89 0.43 8.74 10.27
C LEU A 89 0.54 8.48 11.78
N LEU A 90 1.70 8.79 12.37
CA LEU A 90 1.98 8.57 13.79
C LEU A 90 1.32 9.60 14.71
N LYS A 91 0.96 10.78 14.21
CA LYS A 91 0.25 11.82 14.97
C LYS A 91 -1.13 11.36 15.42
N ASN A 92 -1.82 10.54 14.64
CA ASN A 92 -3.12 9.97 14.98
C ASN A 92 -3.02 8.50 15.41
N LYS A 93 -2.28 8.24 16.50
CA LYS A 93 -2.11 6.90 17.09
C LYS A 93 -3.43 6.13 17.29
N LYS A 94 -4.51 6.83 17.64
CA LYS A 94 -5.86 6.23 17.79
C LYS A 94 -6.35 5.63 16.47
N PHE A 95 -6.24 6.35 15.37
CA PHE A 95 -6.66 5.87 14.06
C PHE A 95 -5.78 4.71 13.59
N LEU A 96 -4.47 4.82 13.79
CA LEU A 96 -3.52 3.76 13.48
C LEU A 96 -3.83 2.47 14.27
N GLY A 97 -4.13 2.61 15.56
CA GLY A 97 -4.53 1.50 16.42
C GLY A 97 -5.85 0.85 15.97
N ILE A 98 -6.86 1.64 15.59
CA ILE A 98 -8.13 1.12 15.05
C ILE A 98 -7.88 0.38 13.73
N ALA A 99 -7.03 0.91 12.85
CA ALA A 99 -6.68 0.26 11.59
C ALA A 99 -5.99 -1.08 11.82
N PHE A 100 -5.02 -1.15 12.73
CA PHE A 100 -4.36 -2.42 13.08
C PHE A 100 -5.31 -3.41 13.75
N LEU A 101 -6.20 -2.96 14.64
CA LEU A 101 -7.21 -3.80 15.26
C LEU A 101 -8.14 -4.42 14.19
N ALA A 102 -8.64 -3.60 13.28
CA ALA A 102 -9.53 -4.05 12.21
C ALA A 102 -8.83 -5.03 11.27
N LEU A 103 -7.60 -4.74 10.86
CA LEU A 103 -6.79 -5.64 10.01
C LEU A 103 -6.50 -6.98 10.71
N GLY A 104 -6.11 -6.93 11.99
CA GLY A 104 -5.84 -8.13 12.77
C GLY A 104 -7.10 -9.00 12.97
N LEU A 105 -8.24 -8.39 13.24
CA LEU A 105 -9.51 -9.11 13.40
C LEU A 105 -9.98 -9.74 12.08
N LEU A 106 -9.87 -9.02 10.96
CA LEU A 106 -10.14 -9.57 9.63
C LEU A 106 -9.22 -10.76 9.31
N GLY A 107 -7.92 -10.61 9.55
CA GLY A 107 -6.95 -11.69 9.32
C GLY A 107 -7.20 -12.90 10.22
N PHE A 108 -7.57 -12.68 11.47
CA PHE A 108 -7.92 -13.74 12.41
C PHE A 108 -9.14 -14.54 11.93
N VAL A 109 -10.23 -13.87 11.52
CA VAL A 109 -11.41 -14.55 10.97
C VAL A 109 -11.05 -15.37 9.72
N ASN A 110 -10.20 -14.83 8.84
CA ASN A 110 -9.77 -15.54 7.64
C ASN A 110 -8.88 -16.76 7.94
N ALA A 111 -8.21 -16.78 9.10
CA ALA A 111 -7.34 -17.89 9.51
C ALA A 111 -8.11 -19.06 10.14
N ILE A 112 -9.38 -18.87 10.51
CA ILE A 112 -10.20 -19.94 11.10
C ILE A 112 -10.53 -20.98 10.03
N PRO A 113 -10.30 -22.29 10.29
CA PRO A 113 -10.64 -23.36 9.36
C PRO A 113 -12.13 -23.39 9.03
N ASN A 114 -12.45 -23.58 7.74
CA ASN A 114 -13.83 -23.68 7.26
C ASN A 114 -14.63 -24.79 7.97
N SER A 115 -13.99 -25.88 8.39
CA SER A 115 -14.64 -26.99 9.11
C SER A 115 -15.27 -26.55 10.43
N ILE A 116 -14.55 -25.73 11.22
CA ILE A 116 -15.05 -25.20 12.49
C ILE A 116 -16.22 -24.25 12.24
N LEU A 117 -16.11 -23.42 11.21
CA LEU A 117 -17.14 -22.44 10.88
C LEU A 117 -18.42 -23.10 10.37
N ILE A 118 -18.32 -24.14 9.54
CA ILE A 118 -19.47 -24.93 9.08
C ILE A 118 -20.14 -25.65 10.25
N TYR A 119 -19.36 -26.20 11.19
CA TYR A 119 -19.93 -26.85 12.37
C TYR A 119 -20.74 -25.89 13.25
N VAL A 120 -20.25 -24.66 13.46
CA VAL A 120 -20.91 -23.67 14.33
C VAL A 120 -22.06 -22.93 13.64
N PHE A 121 -21.90 -22.57 12.36
CA PHE A 121 -22.81 -21.66 11.64
C PHE A 121 -23.58 -22.33 10.49
N GLY A 122 -23.32 -23.61 10.21
CA GLY A 122 -23.95 -24.38 9.12
C GLY A 122 -23.38 -24.09 7.73
N ASP A 123 -23.84 -24.86 6.73
CA ASP A 123 -23.35 -24.80 5.34
C ASP A 123 -23.53 -23.43 4.66
N ASN A 124 -24.54 -22.66 5.09
CA ASN A 124 -24.82 -21.34 4.53
C ASN A 124 -23.74 -20.30 4.88
N TYR A 125 -22.94 -20.54 5.93
CA TYR A 125 -21.86 -19.65 6.35
C TYR A 125 -20.89 -19.35 5.21
N GLN A 126 -20.50 -20.40 4.47
CA GLN A 126 -19.50 -20.28 3.42
C GLN A 126 -19.95 -19.26 2.36
N ARG A 127 -21.22 -19.31 1.92
CA ARG A 127 -21.76 -18.37 0.93
C ARG A 127 -21.73 -16.93 1.43
N ILE A 128 -22.11 -16.70 2.69
CA ILE A 128 -22.12 -15.37 3.30
C ILE A 128 -20.69 -14.84 3.42
N TYR A 129 -19.77 -15.64 3.95
CA TYR A 129 -18.36 -15.26 4.11
C TYR A 129 -17.68 -14.89 2.79
N TRP A 130 -17.80 -15.72 1.74
CA TRP A 130 -17.22 -15.41 0.43
C TRP A 130 -17.83 -14.18 -0.23
N THR A 131 -19.10 -13.88 0.06
CA THR A 131 -19.77 -12.68 -0.45
C THR A 131 -19.26 -11.44 0.28
N LEU A 132 -19.17 -11.47 1.61
CA LEU A 132 -18.61 -10.39 2.42
C LEU A 132 -17.15 -10.12 2.05
N ARG A 133 -16.31 -11.17 1.98
CA ARG A 133 -14.89 -11.07 1.65
C ARG A 133 -14.68 -10.37 0.30
N ARG A 134 -15.38 -10.81 -0.75
CA ARG A 134 -15.30 -10.20 -2.09
C ARG A 134 -15.86 -8.78 -2.16
N SER A 135 -16.70 -8.39 -1.21
CA SER A 135 -17.30 -7.05 -1.16
C SER A 135 -16.41 -6.01 -0.47
N ILE A 136 -15.31 -6.42 0.19
CA ILE A 136 -14.43 -5.50 0.94
C ILE A 136 -13.87 -4.41 0.02
N VAL A 137 -13.30 -4.77 -1.13
CA VAL A 137 -12.67 -3.81 -2.05
C VAL A 137 -13.71 -2.83 -2.64
N PRO A 138 -14.84 -3.28 -3.23
CA PRO A 138 -15.89 -2.37 -3.70
C PRO A 138 -16.41 -1.42 -2.62
N LEU A 139 -16.66 -1.93 -1.40
CA LEU A 139 -17.15 -1.09 -0.30
C LEU A 139 -16.12 -0.03 0.11
N LEU A 140 -14.84 -0.39 0.19
CA LEU A 140 -13.76 0.58 0.44
C LEU A 140 -13.72 1.67 -0.63
N LEU A 141 -13.85 1.31 -1.90
CA LEU A 141 -13.87 2.27 -3.00
C LEU A 141 -15.09 3.21 -2.94
N ILE A 142 -16.27 2.69 -2.60
CA ILE A 142 -17.49 3.50 -2.40
C ILE A 142 -17.27 4.51 -1.27
N VAL A 143 -16.78 4.05 -0.12
CA VAL A 143 -16.52 4.90 1.06
C VAL A 143 -15.48 5.99 0.74
N LEU A 144 -14.37 5.61 0.09
CA LEU A 144 -13.33 6.56 -0.34
C LEU A 144 -13.88 7.58 -1.33
N GLY A 145 -14.65 7.13 -2.32
CA GLY A 145 -15.29 8.01 -3.30
C GLY A 145 -16.23 9.03 -2.64
N ILE A 146 -17.10 8.58 -1.74
CA ILE A 146 -18.00 9.45 -0.98
C ILE A 146 -17.20 10.48 -0.15
N CYS A 147 -16.14 10.04 0.54
CA CYS A 147 -15.28 10.93 1.34
C CYS A 147 -14.60 12.01 0.49
N LEU A 148 -14.07 11.65 -0.69
CA LEU A 148 -13.45 12.59 -1.62
C LEU A 148 -14.45 13.63 -2.12
N LEU A 149 -15.68 13.21 -2.45
CA LEU A 149 -16.75 14.13 -2.86
C LEU A 149 -17.10 15.14 -1.76
N PHE A 150 -17.26 14.69 -0.51
CA PHE A 150 -17.53 15.60 0.61
C PHE A 150 -16.37 16.56 0.90
N LYS A 151 -15.12 16.08 0.79
CA LYS A 151 -13.94 16.92 1.01
C LYS A 151 -13.76 17.97 -0.10
N SER A 152 -14.08 17.64 -1.35
CA SER A 152 -14.02 18.58 -2.48
C SER A 152 -14.97 19.78 -2.28
N ARG A 153 -16.22 19.55 -1.86
CA ARG A 153 -17.19 20.62 -1.57
C ARG A 153 -16.75 21.56 -0.45
N LYS A 154 -16.08 21.03 0.58
CA LYS A 154 -15.60 21.83 1.71
C LYS A 154 -14.47 22.79 1.32
N ILE A 155 -13.71 22.46 0.26
CA ILE A 155 -12.65 23.30 -0.29
C ILE A 155 -13.28 24.44 -1.13
N GLU A 156 -14.32 24.15 -1.93
CA GLU A 156 -15.04 25.17 -2.71
C GLU A 156 -15.75 26.20 -1.83
N THR A 157 -16.35 25.80 -0.69
CA THR A 157 -17.02 26.76 0.24
C THR A 157 -16.06 27.63 1.08
N LYS A 158 -14.74 27.42 0.96
CA LYS A 158 -13.70 28.20 1.69
C LYS A 158 -12.83 29.05 0.77
N SER A 159 -13.04 28.98 -0.54
CA SER A 159 -12.49 29.89 -1.54
C SER A 159 -13.46 31.05 -1.79
#